data_AF-A0A1G6PDH3-F1
#
_entry.id   AF-A0A1G6PDH3-F1
#
_cell.length_a   1.000
_cell.length_b   1.000
_cell.length_c   1.000
_cell.angle_alpha   90.00
_cell.angle_beta   90.00
_cell.angle_gamma   90.00
#
_symmetry.space_group_name_H-M   'P 1'
#
loop_
_entity.id
_entity.type
_entity.pdbx_description
1 polymer ?
#
loop_
_entity_poly.entity_id
_entity_poly.type
_entity_poly.pdbx_seq_one_letter_code
_entity_poly.pdbx_strand_id
1 'polypeptide(L)'
;MASDREIAQEIAQSVRLAESQSKRRSWRKVTTLLAAFGLYNLTDAARSRIGRALDEAGLVVEPPMAVVQRAGSVRLSSRNPITHDEPETAGALPHGVSLWRWPAGVAVAAVPADVAAATPVFVDVVVGHADGDRLRDALLKLLPDLPPEAIDDLLQADVEASFKRTHASGGPRLASVYMALPSHDQARQVPSVEVRRALVELAVTPNCLLVVRHTAEIEVDGASTGDADVPVPEAYIAELQALGLAGAADPLEAAMIVLEHAVNSFGVLEADLASRLDFWRLTFARKPSPERGLLVGLQASLPNVTQALQPLRHPSALAWAGFEQEREAKHVRDQVERTLEALQALGGAAASALSLVDQLRAERYQERLATLAAVLLAPGLVAAVFGSNANLQDDWLDLLVLLLAMPGTAILSYLGISRLFRAAD
;
A
#
# COMPACT_ATOMS: atom_id res chain seq x y z
N MET A 1 -19.72 3.94 -22.34
CA MET A 1 -19.55 4.48 -20.98
C MET A 1 -20.77 4.04 -20.20
N ALA A 2 -20.59 3.41 -19.03
CA ALA A 2 -21.70 3.06 -18.16
C ALA A 2 -22.42 4.33 -17.68
N SER A 3 -23.73 4.26 -17.50
CA SER A 3 -24.50 5.38 -16.95
C SER A 3 -24.22 5.55 -15.46
N ASP A 4 -24.40 6.75 -14.92
CA ASP A 4 -24.23 7.03 -13.48
C ASP A 4 -25.05 6.09 -12.60
N ARG A 5 -26.24 5.71 -13.08
CA ARG A 5 -27.14 4.80 -12.41
C ARG A 5 -26.56 3.38 -12.35
N GLU A 6 -25.95 2.90 -13.43
CA GLU A 6 -25.31 1.57 -13.47
C GLU A 6 -24.11 1.54 -12.51
N ILE A 7 -23.28 2.58 -12.53
CA ILE A 7 -22.12 2.70 -11.62
C ILE A 7 -22.60 2.73 -10.16
N ALA A 8 -23.61 3.54 -9.84
CA ALA A 8 -24.17 3.61 -8.50
C ALA A 8 -24.82 2.28 -8.06
N GLN A 9 -25.46 1.54 -8.97
CA GLN A 9 -26.03 0.23 -8.69
C GLN A 9 -24.95 -0.83 -8.43
N GLU A 10 -23.85 -0.82 -9.19
CA GLU A 10 -22.69 -1.69 -8.95
C GLU A 10 -22.06 -1.40 -7.58
N ILE A 11 -21.87 -0.12 -7.26
CA ILE A 11 -21.40 0.30 -5.93
C ILE A 11 -22.39 -0.18 -4.86
N ALA A 12 -23.70 -0.02 -5.04
CA ALA A 12 -24.72 -0.45 -4.09
C ALA A 12 -24.73 -1.97 -3.89
N GLN A 13 -24.54 -2.77 -4.95
CA GLN A 13 -24.38 -4.21 -4.83
C GLN A 13 -23.11 -4.57 -4.05
N SER A 14 -21.99 -3.88 -4.31
CA SER A 14 -20.74 -4.10 -3.57
C SER A 14 -20.87 -3.77 -2.08
N VAL A 15 -21.61 -2.70 -1.75
CA VAL A 15 -21.89 -2.29 -0.37
C VAL A 15 -22.78 -3.31 0.31
N ARG A 16 -23.89 -3.73 -0.31
CA ARG A 16 -24.80 -4.74 0.26
C ARG A 16 -24.13 -6.10 0.45
N LEU A 17 -23.29 -6.53 -0.50
CA LEU A 17 -22.50 -7.75 -0.37
C LEU A 17 -21.54 -7.64 0.82
N ALA A 18 -20.88 -6.48 0.97
CA ALA A 18 -19.97 -6.26 2.09
C ALA A 18 -20.69 -6.20 3.44
N GLU A 19 -21.85 -5.53 3.50
CA GLU A 19 -22.72 -5.51 4.67
C GLU A 19 -23.17 -6.93 5.05
N SER A 20 -23.57 -7.76 4.07
CA SER A 20 -23.95 -9.16 4.30
C SER A 20 -22.80 -10.05 4.80
N GLN A 21 -21.55 -9.60 4.61
CA GLN A 21 -20.34 -10.29 5.05
C GLN A 21 -19.70 -9.61 6.27
N SER A 22 -20.38 -8.64 6.90
CA SER A 22 -19.85 -7.83 8.01
C SER A 22 -18.52 -7.13 7.70
N LYS A 23 -18.26 -6.81 6.42
CA LYS A 23 -17.02 -6.15 5.96
C LYS A 23 -17.24 -4.64 5.75
N ARG A 24 -16.28 -3.80 6.20
CA ARG A 24 -16.27 -2.33 5.99
C ARG A 24 -16.05 -1.83 4.56
N ARG A 25 -16.44 -2.54 3.49
CA ARG A 25 -16.33 -1.95 2.11
C ARG A 25 -17.29 -0.76 1.86
N SER A 26 -17.95 -0.27 2.91
CA SER A 26 -18.77 0.93 2.93
C SER A 26 -17.97 2.23 2.89
N TRP A 27 -16.72 2.27 3.38
CA TRP A 27 -15.91 3.49 3.30
C TRP A 27 -15.23 3.62 1.93
N ARG A 28 -15.35 4.80 1.31
CA ARG A 28 -14.77 5.10 -0.01
C ARG A 28 -14.08 6.46 0.01
N LYS A 29 -12.82 6.51 -0.43
CA LYS A 29 -12.13 7.77 -0.73
C LYS A 29 -12.90 8.49 -1.85
N VAL A 30 -13.08 9.81 -1.73
CA VAL A 30 -13.81 10.60 -2.73
C VAL A 30 -13.13 10.56 -4.09
N THR A 31 -11.81 10.44 -4.14
CA THR A 31 -11.04 10.25 -5.38
C THR A 31 -11.41 8.96 -6.10
N THR A 32 -11.67 7.88 -5.37
CA THR A 32 -12.10 6.60 -5.94
C THR A 32 -13.53 6.69 -6.49
N LEU A 33 -14.43 7.40 -5.80
CA LEU A 33 -15.77 7.69 -6.34
C LEU A 33 -15.70 8.55 -7.60
N LEU A 34 -14.88 9.60 -7.60
CA LEU A 34 -14.68 10.43 -8.79
C LEU A 34 -14.19 9.59 -9.97
N ALA A 35 -13.19 8.73 -9.76
CA ALA A 35 -12.68 7.83 -10.79
C ALA A 35 -13.76 6.88 -11.32
N ALA A 36 -14.58 6.28 -10.44
CA ALA A 36 -15.67 5.40 -10.83
C ALA A 36 -16.72 6.11 -11.72
N PHE A 37 -17.03 7.37 -11.42
CA PHE A 37 -17.96 8.20 -12.21
C PHE A 37 -17.31 8.90 -13.43
N GLY A 38 -16.02 8.61 -13.71
CA GLY A 38 -15.28 9.22 -14.82
C GLY A 38 -15.06 10.73 -14.67
N LEU A 39 -14.93 11.20 -13.42
CA LEU A 39 -14.76 12.60 -13.07
C LEU A 39 -13.34 12.85 -12.54
N TYR A 40 -12.74 13.98 -12.94
CA TYR A 40 -11.39 14.35 -12.50
C TYR A 40 -11.38 15.31 -11.30
N ASN A 41 -12.42 16.14 -11.18
CA ASN A 41 -12.50 17.21 -10.17
C ASN A 41 -13.82 17.16 -9.40
N LEU A 42 -13.75 17.45 -8.09
CA LEU A 42 -14.92 17.55 -7.21
C LEU A 42 -15.54 18.95 -7.29
N THR A 43 -16.32 19.20 -8.34
CA THR A 43 -17.14 20.42 -8.46
C THR A 43 -18.50 20.26 -7.78
N ASP A 44 -19.23 21.34 -7.56
CA ASP A 44 -20.59 21.26 -6.97
C ASP A 44 -21.55 20.44 -7.85
N ALA A 45 -21.40 20.53 -9.16
CA ALA A 45 -22.12 19.69 -10.11
C ALA A 45 -21.77 18.20 -9.95
N ALA A 46 -20.48 17.88 -9.76
CA ALA A 46 -20.03 16.51 -9.49
C ALA A 46 -20.59 15.97 -8.17
N ARG A 47 -20.58 16.79 -7.10
CA ARG A 47 -21.16 16.43 -5.79
C ARG A 47 -22.64 16.10 -5.91
N SER A 48 -23.40 16.96 -6.59
CA SER A 48 -24.85 16.76 -6.77
C SER A 48 -25.14 15.52 -7.62
N ARG A 49 -24.39 15.32 -8.70
CA ARG A 49 -24.51 14.16 -9.60
C ARG A 49 -24.22 12.84 -8.89
N ILE A 50 -23.09 12.73 -8.20
CA ILE A 50 -22.70 11.54 -7.43
C ILE A 50 -23.68 11.30 -6.28
N GLY A 51 -23.96 12.33 -5.48
CA GLY A 51 -24.85 12.22 -4.33
C GLY A 51 -26.25 11.74 -4.73
N ARG A 52 -26.82 12.28 -5.82
CA ARG A 52 -28.12 11.84 -6.34
C ARG A 52 -28.08 10.41 -6.85
N ALA A 53 -27.07 10.04 -7.63
CA ALA A 53 -26.96 8.68 -8.17
C ALA A 53 -26.85 7.62 -7.06
N LEU A 54 -26.08 7.90 -6.01
CA LEU A 54 -25.95 7.02 -4.84
C LEU A 54 -27.26 6.95 -4.03
N ASP A 55 -27.94 8.09 -3.84
CA ASP A 55 -29.23 8.14 -3.14
C ASP A 55 -30.32 7.36 -3.89
N GLU A 56 -30.39 7.51 -5.22
CA GLU A 56 -31.28 6.75 -6.10
C GLU A 56 -30.97 5.25 -6.10
N ALA A 57 -29.72 4.86 -5.86
CA ALA A 57 -29.31 3.45 -5.68
C ALA A 57 -29.65 2.89 -4.28
N GLY A 58 -30.23 3.72 -3.41
CA GLY A 58 -30.64 3.34 -2.05
C GLY A 58 -29.48 3.32 -1.06
N LEU A 59 -28.44 4.12 -1.29
CA LEU A 59 -27.31 4.31 -0.39
C LEU A 59 -27.45 5.62 0.40
N VAL A 60 -27.07 5.59 1.67
CA VAL A 60 -26.87 6.75 2.52
C VAL A 60 -25.39 7.10 2.51
N VAL A 61 -25.07 8.38 2.35
CA VAL A 61 -23.69 8.89 2.26
C VAL A 61 -23.38 9.77 3.45
N GLU A 62 -22.39 9.37 4.26
CA GLU A 62 -21.97 10.09 5.47
C GLU A 62 -20.46 10.39 5.47
N PRO A 63 -20.03 11.66 5.57
CA PRO A 63 -20.86 12.86 5.52
C PRO A 63 -21.47 13.09 4.12
N PRO A 64 -22.56 13.89 3.99
CA PRO A 64 -23.23 14.11 2.71
C PRO A 64 -22.29 14.67 1.64
N MET A 65 -22.40 14.20 0.40
CA MET A 65 -21.53 14.64 -0.72
C MET A 65 -21.43 16.17 -0.91
N ALA A 66 -22.43 16.93 -0.45
CA ALA A 66 -22.42 18.38 -0.48
C ALA A 66 -21.24 19.01 0.31
N VAL A 67 -20.79 18.38 1.40
CA VAL A 67 -19.82 18.97 2.34
C VAL A 67 -18.43 18.30 2.33
N VAL A 68 -18.26 17.18 1.64
CA VAL A 68 -17.03 16.35 1.72
C VAL A 68 -15.86 17.03 0.98
N GLN A 69 -14.61 16.90 1.41
CA GLN A 69 -13.48 17.44 0.63
C GLN A 69 -12.95 16.41 -0.39
N ARG A 70 -12.22 16.86 -1.42
CA ARG A 70 -11.67 15.97 -2.46
C ARG A 70 -10.77 14.87 -1.90
N ALA A 71 -9.98 15.20 -0.87
CA ALA A 71 -9.09 14.25 -0.18
C ALA A 71 -9.80 13.49 0.95
N GLY A 72 -11.10 13.72 1.17
CA GLY A 72 -11.87 13.08 2.23
C GLY A 72 -12.37 11.68 1.85
N SER A 73 -13.05 11.06 2.80
CA SER A 73 -13.72 9.77 2.65
C SER A 73 -15.20 9.91 2.99
N VAL A 74 -16.03 9.07 2.38
CA VAL A 74 -17.45 8.92 2.72
C VAL A 74 -17.76 7.47 3.08
N ARG A 75 -18.61 7.29 4.07
CA ARG A 75 -19.26 6.02 4.38
C ARG A 75 -20.53 5.89 3.52
N LEU A 76 -20.66 4.75 2.87
CA LEU A 76 -21.83 4.34 2.08
C LEU A 76 -22.51 3.19 2.80
N SER A 77 -23.73 3.38 3.26
CA SER A 77 -24.55 2.31 3.87
C SER A 77 -25.82 2.10 3.06
N SER A 78 -26.36 0.88 3.06
CA SER A 78 -27.70 0.66 2.52
C SER A 78 -28.75 1.36 3.41
N ARG A 79 -29.76 1.97 2.80
CA ARG A 79 -30.87 2.62 3.51
C ARG A 79 -31.70 1.61 4.34
N ASN A 80 -31.68 0.33 3.96
CA ASN A 80 -32.22 -0.78 4.72
C ASN A 80 -31.11 -1.83 4.86
N PRO A 81 -30.19 -1.70 5.82
CA PRO A 81 -29.20 -2.74 6.05
C PRO A 81 -29.93 -4.03 6.39
N ILE A 82 -29.54 -5.14 5.77
CA ILE A 82 -29.93 -6.45 6.26
C ILE A 82 -29.14 -6.63 7.56
N THR A 83 -29.65 -6.08 8.67
CA THR A 83 -29.16 -6.43 9.99
C THR A 83 -29.48 -7.90 10.17
N HIS A 84 -28.46 -8.75 10.09
CA HIS A 84 -28.46 -9.93 10.93
C HIS A 84 -28.45 -9.40 12.37
N ASP A 85 -29.64 -9.18 12.91
CA ASP A 85 -29.86 -9.14 14.35
C ASP A 85 -29.50 -10.54 14.85
N GLU A 86 -28.20 -10.77 15.08
CA GLU A 86 -27.83 -11.78 16.05
C GLU A 86 -28.48 -11.36 17.37
N PRO A 87 -29.17 -12.29 18.06
CA PRO A 87 -29.84 -11.96 19.31
C PRO A 87 -28.82 -11.32 20.24
N GLU A 88 -29.15 -10.14 20.77
CA GLU A 88 -28.44 -9.47 21.86
C GLU A 88 -28.34 -10.46 23.04
N THR A 89 -27.30 -11.28 23.00
CA THR A 89 -26.99 -12.18 24.09
C THR A 89 -26.23 -11.30 25.06
N ALA A 90 -26.83 -10.98 26.19
CA ALA A 90 -26.20 -10.14 27.21
C ALA A 90 -24.79 -10.66 27.50
N GLY A 91 -23.76 -9.89 27.12
CA GLY A 91 -22.35 -10.28 27.25
C GLY A 91 -21.59 -10.61 25.95
N ALA A 92 -22.24 -10.63 24.79
CA ALA A 92 -21.55 -10.77 23.50
C ALA A 92 -20.81 -9.48 23.10
N LEU A 93 -19.54 -9.59 22.70
CA LEU A 93 -18.76 -8.46 22.18
C LEU A 93 -19.23 -8.08 20.77
N PRO A 94 -19.17 -6.80 20.38
CA PRO A 94 -19.43 -6.39 18.99
C PRO A 94 -18.50 -7.13 18.02
N HIS A 95 -18.99 -7.40 16.81
CA HIS A 95 -18.19 -8.00 15.75
C HIS A 95 -16.92 -7.17 15.49
N GLY A 96 -15.77 -7.82 15.41
CA GLY A 96 -14.47 -7.15 15.29
C GLY A 96 -13.79 -6.77 16.62
N VAL A 97 -14.42 -7.00 17.77
CA VAL A 97 -13.78 -6.87 19.09
C VAL A 97 -13.41 -8.25 19.61
N SER A 98 -12.15 -8.42 19.99
CA SER A 98 -11.67 -9.62 20.66
C SER A 98 -11.06 -9.27 22.00
N LEU A 99 -11.58 -9.89 23.05
CA LEU A 99 -11.09 -9.70 24.40
C LEU A 99 -10.14 -10.83 24.77
N TRP A 100 -8.93 -10.45 25.18
CA TRP A 100 -7.88 -11.38 25.55
C TRP A 100 -7.45 -11.10 26.97
N ARG A 101 -7.56 -12.12 27.81
CA ARG A 101 -7.07 -11.99 29.18
C ARG A 101 -5.60 -12.32 29.21
N TRP A 102 -4.86 -11.48 29.91
CA TRP A 102 -3.43 -11.57 30.02
C TRP A 102 -2.99 -11.59 31.48
N PRO A 103 -2.92 -12.78 32.10
CA PRO A 103 -2.22 -12.97 33.36
C PRO A 103 -0.71 -13.03 33.07
N ALA A 104 0.10 -12.31 33.84
CA ALA A 104 1.56 -12.37 33.73
C ALA A 104 2.07 -13.83 33.84
N GLY A 105 2.90 -14.25 32.87
CA GLY A 105 3.51 -15.58 32.84
C GLY A 105 2.62 -16.71 32.32
N VAL A 106 1.43 -16.41 31.78
CA VAL A 106 0.50 -17.39 31.20
C VAL A 106 0.21 -17.02 29.75
N ALA A 107 0.05 -18.04 28.89
CA ALA A 107 -0.35 -17.82 27.50
C ALA A 107 -1.66 -17.02 27.43
N VAL A 108 -1.69 -16.01 26.56
CA VAL A 108 -2.85 -15.14 26.34
C VAL A 108 -3.99 -15.98 25.74
N ALA A 109 -5.18 -15.93 26.35
CA ALA A 109 -6.34 -16.69 25.90
C ALA A 109 -7.54 -15.76 25.68
N ALA A 110 -8.38 -16.10 24.71
CA ALA A 110 -9.64 -15.39 24.46
C ALA A 110 -10.58 -15.60 25.66
N VAL A 111 -11.25 -14.54 26.10
CA VAL A 111 -12.13 -14.58 27.28
C VAL A 111 -13.45 -13.87 26.99
N PRO A 112 -14.60 -14.37 27.51
CA PRO A 112 -15.88 -13.67 27.39
C PRO A 112 -15.89 -12.31 28.11
N ALA A 113 -16.78 -11.41 27.69
CA ALA A 113 -16.79 -9.99 28.08
C ALA A 113 -17.06 -9.74 29.58
N ASP A 114 -17.60 -10.73 30.29
CA ASP A 114 -18.05 -10.67 31.67
C ASP A 114 -16.91 -10.73 32.71
N VAL A 115 -15.64 -10.86 32.28
CA VAL A 115 -14.50 -11.13 33.18
C VAL A 115 -13.60 -9.89 33.44
N ALA A 116 -14.04 -8.68 33.12
CA ALA A 116 -13.20 -7.47 33.11
C ALA A 116 -12.69 -6.94 34.48
N ALA A 117 -13.07 -7.52 35.62
CA ALA A 117 -12.98 -6.82 36.90
C ALA A 117 -11.69 -6.98 37.74
N ALA A 118 -10.64 -7.72 37.33
CA ALA A 118 -9.54 -8.03 38.27
C ALA A 118 -8.10 -8.25 37.73
N THR A 119 -7.81 -8.04 36.45
CA THR A 119 -6.45 -8.28 35.88
C THR A 119 -6.19 -7.39 34.69
N PRO A 120 -4.92 -7.11 34.35
CA PRO A 120 -4.59 -6.43 33.10
C PRO A 120 -5.23 -7.14 31.91
N VAL A 121 -5.89 -6.37 31.06
CA VAL A 121 -6.63 -6.89 29.90
C VAL A 121 -5.96 -6.42 28.62
N PHE A 122 -5.89 -7.32 27.64
CA PHE A 122 -5.53 -6.98 26.27
C PHE A 122 -6.80 -6.95 25.43
N VAL A 123 -7.13 -5.80 24.86
CA VAL A 123 -8.30 -5.63 24.01
C VAL A 123 -7.83 -5.42 22.57
N ASP A 124 -8.14 -6.35 21.68
CA ASP A 124 -7.89 -6.22 20.24
C ASP A 124 -9.17 -5.77 19.54
N VAL A 125 -9.09 -4.70 18.76
CA VAL A 125 -10.22 -4.17 18.01
C VAL A 125 -9.83 -4.04 16.55
N VAL A 126 -10.58 -4.67 15.66
CA VAL A 126 -10.51 -4.45 14.23
C VAL A 126 -11.66 -3.56 13.80
N VAL A 127 -11.35 -2.28 13.58
CA VAL A 127 -12.38 -1.29 13.26
C VAL A 127 -13.10 -1.64 11.95
N GLY A 128 -12.41 -2.34 11.03
CA GLY A 128 -12.87 -2.95 9.77
C GLY A 128 -14.19 -3.75 9.80
N HIS A 129 -14.68 -4.17 10.95
CA HIS A 129 -15.76 -5.15 11.04
C HIS A 129 -16.89 -4.76 12.01
N ALA A 130 -16.78 -3.60 12.68
CA ALA A 130 -17.68 -3.20 13.76
C ALA A 130 -18.56 -1.99 13.39
N ASP A 131 -19.78 -1.96 13.94
CA ASP A 131 -20.60 -0.76 14.00
C ASP A 131 -20.00 0.25 15.00
N GLY A 132 -19.67 1.46 14.53
CA GLY A 132 -18.82 2.41 15.26
C GLY A 132 -19.40 2.84 16.61
N ASP A 133 -20.71 3.12 16.66
CA ASP A 133 -21.36 3.59 17.88
C ASP A 133 -21.49 2.45 18.92
N ARG A 134 -21.87 1.25 18.46
CA ARG A 134 -21.94 0.05 19.32
C ARG A 134 -20.56 -0.34 19.85
N LEU A 135 -19.53 -0.24 19.01
CA LEU A 135 -18.14 -0.50 19.38
C LEU A 135 -17.69 0.47 20.47
N ARG A 136 -17.89 1.78 20.23
CA ARG A 136 -17.57 2.84 21.19
C ARG A 136 -18.24 2.60 22.54
N ASP A 137 -19.54 2.34 22.55
CA ASP A 137 -20.30 2.09 23.79
C ASP A 137 -19.83 0.83 24.52
N ALA A 138 -19.44 -0.21 23.79
CA ALA A 138 -18.86 -1.42 24.38
C ALA A 138 -17.47 -1.14 25.00
N LEU A 139 -16.61 -0.40 24.31
CA LEU A 139 -15.27 -0.04 24.81
C LEU A 139 -15.36 0.84 26.06
N LEU A 140 -16.27 1.80 26.10
CA LEU A 140 -16.50 2.65 27.27
C LEU A 140 -16.93 1.84 28.51
N LYS A 141 -17.69 0.76 28.31
CA LYS A 141 -18.09 -0.15 29.41
C LYS A 141 -16.94 -1.06 29.85
N LEU A 142 -16.15 -1.56 28.90
CA LEU A 142 -15.05 -2.48 29.16
C LEU A 142 -13.83 -1.77 29.77
N LEU A 143 -13.59 -0.52 29.38
CA LEU A 143 -12.36 0.23 29.67
C LEU A 143 -12.69 1.56 30.36
N PRO A 144 -13.20 1.53 31.61
CA PRO A 144 -13.59 2.75 32.33
C PRO A 144 -12.40 3.68 32.64
N ASP A 145 -11.17 3.15 32.61
CA ASP A 145 -9.94 3.92 32.81
C ASP A 145 -9.54 4.78 31.61
N LEU A 146 -10.16 4.56 30.44
CA LEU A 146 -9.92 5.35 29.24
C LEU A 146 -10.95 6.49 29.12
N PRO A 147 -10.52 7.75 28.94
CA PRO A 147 -11.42 8.85 28.72
C PRO A 147 -12.16 8.67 27.38
N PRO A 148 -13.44 9.06 27.28
CA PRO A 148 -14.22 8.91 26.05
C PRO A 148 -13.55 9.54 24.83
N GLU A 149 -12.89 10.69 25.02
CA GLU A 149 -12.20 11.40 23.95
C GLU A 149 -11.02 10.59 23.39
N ALA A 150 -10.35 9.77 24.21
CA ALA A 150 -9.28 8.90 23.73
C ALA A 150 -9.81 7.71 22.92
N ILE A 151 -10.96 7.14 23.31
CA ILE A 151 -11.61 6.09 22.52
C ILE A 151 -12.07 6.67 21.18
N ASP A 152 -12.64 7.87 21.19
CA ASP A 152 -13.09 8.56 19.97
C ASP A 152 -11.93 8.89 19.03
N ASP A 153 -10.76 9.30 19.56
CA ASP A 153 -9.52 9.48 18.81
C ASP A 153 -9.08 8.15 18.17
N LEU A 154 -9.00 7.06 18.93
CA LEU A 154 -8.51 5.75 18.46
C LEU A 154 -9.44 5.05 17.44
N LEU A 155 -10.73 5.36 17.45
CA LEU A 155 -11.65 4.80 16.45
C LEU A 155 -11.59 5.54 15.10
N GLN A 156 -10.92 6.69 15.07
CA GLN A 156 -10.66 7.48 13.87
C GLN A 156 -9.18 7.33 13.50
N ALA A 157 -8.90 6.64 12.38
CA ALA A 157 -7.52 6.43 11.95
C ALA A 157 -6.74 7.75 11.86
N ASP A 158 -5.65 7.85 12.63
CA ASP A 158 -4.69 8.93 12.49
C ASP A 158 -4.16 8.98 11.03
N VAL A 159 -3.91 10.19 10.53
CA VAL A 159 -3.27 10.38 9.23
C VAL A 159 -1.79 9.97 9.30
N GLU A 160 -1.16 10.17 10.45
CA GLU A 160 0.26 9.94 10.68
C GLU A 160 0.49 9.23 12.02
N ALA A 161 1.49 8.35 12.05
CA ALA A 161 1.93 7.73 13.29
C ALA A 161 2.39 8.79 14.30
N SER A 162 1.93 8.69 15.54
CA SER A 162 2.08 9.71 16.57
C SER A 162 2.29 9.08 17.96
N PHE A 163 2.94 9.80 18.87
CA PHE A 163 3.19 9.36 20.24
C PHE A 163 2.77 10.47 21.20
N LYS A 164 1.64 10.28 21.90
CA LYS A 164 1.03 11.30 22.76
C LYS A 164 0.99 10.80 24.20
N ARG A 165 1.38 11.67 25.14
CA ARG A 165 1.06 11.51 26.57
C ARG A 165 -0.02 12.51 26.92
N THR A 166 -1.22 12.02 27.24
CA THR A 166 -2.37 12.89 27.53
C THR A 166 -2.19 13.73 28.79
N HIS A 167 -1.50 13.21 29.82
CA HIS A 167 -1.20 13.96 31.05
C HIS A 167 0.19 13.65 31.63
N ALA A 168 0.78 14.64 32.33
CA ALA A 168 2.09 14.52 32.96
C ALA A 168 2.14 13.53 34.14
N SER A 169 1.00 13.16 34.71
CA SER A 169 0.90 12.20 35.82
C SER A 169 -0.35 11.32 35.69
N GLY A 170 -0.22 10.19 35.00
CA GLY A 170 -1.18 9.08 35.09
C GLY A 170 -2.28 9.00 34.03
N GLY A 171 -2.30 9.86 33.02
CA GLY A 171 -3.22 9.72 31.88
C GLY A 171 -2.83 8.56 30.93
N PRO A 172 -3.73 8.10 30.05
CA PRO A 172 -3.42 7.06 29.08
C PRO A 172 -2.30 7.49 28.14
N ARG A 173 -1.44 6.54 27.78
CA ARG A 173 -0.42 6.75 26.76
C ARG A 173 -1.01 6.30 25.43
N LEU A 174 -1.02 7.20 24.45
CA LEU A 174 -1.56 6.93 23.12
C LEU A 174 -0.41 6.85 22.13
N ALA A 175 -0.42 5.85 21.26
CA ALA A 175 0.53 5.72 20.18
C ALA A 175 -0.18 5.24 18.92
N SER A 176 0.25 5.72 17.76
CA SER A 176 -0.15 5.22 16.45
C SER A 176 1.09 4.84 15.68
N VAL A 177 1.09 3.66 15.06
CA VAL A 177 2.22 3.08 14.35
C VAL A 177 1.72 2.32 13.12
N TYR A 178 2.47 2.37 12.03
CA TYR A 178 2.19 1.53 10.88
C TYR A 178 2.80 0.14 11.06
N MET A 179 2.15 -0.86 10.49
CA MET A 179 2.61 -2.24 10.39
C MET A 179 2.55 -2.66 8.93
N ALA A 180 3.64 -3.22 8.41
CA ALA A 180 3.63 -3.83 7.10
C ALA A 180 2.92 -5.20 7.16
N LEU A 181 2.10 -5.49 6.15
CA LEU A 181 1.45 -6.78 6.02
C LEU A 181 2.09 -7.57 4.87
N PRO A 182 2.15 -8.92 4.96
CA PRO A 182 2.64 -9.74 3.87
C PRO A 182 1.78 -9.54 2.61
N SER A 183 2.42 -9.41 1.45
CA SER A 183 1.71 -9.45 0.16
C SER A 183 1.11 -10.84 -0.07
N HIS A 184 -0.09 -10.90 -0.64
CA HIS A 184 -0.76 -12.16 -0.96
C HIS A 184 -0.16 -12.85 -2.21
N ASP A 185 0.65 -12.14 -3.00
CA ASP A 185 1.06 -12.60 -4.33
C ASP A 185 2.55 -13.02 -4.40
N GLN A 186 3.09 -13.59 -3.32
CA GLN A 186 4.47 -14.15 -3.30
C GLN A 186 4.71 -15.19 -4.41
N ALA A 187 3.65 -15.83 -4.92
CA ALA A 187 3.73 -16.86 -5.95
C ALA A 187 3.81 -16.32 -7.39
N ARG A 188 3.48 -15.04 -7.63
CA ARG A 188 3.56 -14.44 -8.96
C ARG A 188 4.76 -13.50 -9.04
N GLN A 189 5.66 -13.77 -9.98
CA GLN A 189 6.72 -12.84 -10.39
C GLN A 189 6.09 -11.65 -11.13
N VAL A 190 5.28 -10.86 -10.44
CA VAL A 190 4.68 -9.65 -11.00
C VAL A 190 5.75 -8.55 -11.00
N PRO A 191 5.92 -7.81 -12.10
CA PRO A 191 6.87 -6.72 -12.18
C PRO A 191 6.48 -5.51 -11.31
N SER A 192 5.35 -5.52 -10.61
CA SER A 192 4.89 -4.40 -9.76
C SER A 192 5.21 -4.63 -8.29
N VAL A 193 5.58 -3.58 -7.58
CA VAL A 193 5.80 -3.60 -6.12
C VAL A 193 4.47 -3.36 -5.41
N GLU A 194 4.05 -4.30 -4.58
CA GLU A 194 2.89 -4.14 -3.71
C GLU A 194 3.37 -3.96 -2.28
N VAL A 195 2.90 -2.90 -1.61
CA VAL A 195 3.11 -2.66 -0.19
C VAL A 195 1.74 -2.61 0.48
N ARG A 196 1.57 -3.39 1.53
CA ARG A 196 0.37 -3.36 2.38
C ARG A 196 0.76 -2.84 3.75
N ARG A 197 0.02 -1.87 4.26
CA ARG A 197 0.28 -1.29 5.58
C ARG A 197 -1.00 -1.08 6.37
N ALA A 198 -1.04 -1.51 7.62
CA ALA A 198 -2.14 -1.24 8.53
C ALA A 198 -1.69 -0.23 9.59
N LEU A 199 -2.56 0.72 9.90
CA LEU A 199 -2.37 1.57 11.08
C LEU A 199 -2.82 0.79 12.32
N VAL A 200 -1.95 0.74 13.31
CA VAL A 200 -2.18 0.13 14.62
C VAL A 200 -2.06 1.24 15.67
N GLU A 201 -3.12 1.43 16.44
CA GLU A 201 -3.18 2.43 17.49
C GLU A 201 -3.30 1.77 18.85
N LEU A 202 -2.66 2.37 19.85
CA LEU A 202 -2.47 1.81 21.17
C LEU A 202 -2.97 2.80 22.21
N ALA A 203 -3.72 2.30 23.18
CA ALA A 203 -4.02 2.99 24.42
C ALA A 203 -3.50 2.15 25.59
N VAL A 204 -2.58 2.72 26.36
CA VAL A 204 -1.98 2.06 27.52
C VAL A 204 -2.41 2.76 28.80
N THR A 205 -3.02 1.99 29.70
CA THR A 205 -3.29 2.35 31.10
C THR A 205 -2.60 1.33 32.02
N PRO A 206 -2.53 1.56 33.35
CA PRO A 206 -1.96 0.58 34.28
C PRO A 206 -2.65 -0.80 34.25
N ASN A 207 -3.91 -0.86 33.82
CA ASN A 207 -4.74 -2.06 33.84
C ASN A 207 -5.13 -2.56 32.45
N CYS A 208 -4.74 -1.89 31.37
CA CYS A 208 -5.20 -2.24 30.04
C CYS A 208 -4.21 -1.85 28.95
N LEU A 209 -4.10 -2.73 27.95
CA LEU A 209 -3.62 -2.41 26.62
C LEU A 209 -4.78 -2.57 25.62
N LEU A 210 -5.23 -1.45 25.06
CA LEU A 210 -6.15 -1.44 23.93
C LEU A 210 -5.33 -1.32 22.64
N VAL A 211 -5.52 -2.26 21.71
CA VAL A 211 -4.93 -2.26 20.38
C VAL A 211 -6.05 -2.12 19.35
N VAL A 212 -6.00 -1.05 18.55
CA VAL A 212 -6.96 -0.76 17.50
C VAL A 212 -6.27 -0.89 16.15
N ARG A 213 -6.72 -1.87 15.35
CA ARG A 213 -6.19 -2.17 14.03
C ARG A 213 -7.16 -1.68 12.97
N HIS A 214 -6.69 -0.70 12.19
CA HIS A 214 -7.45 -0.13 11.08
C HIS A 214 -7.28 -0.97 9.82
N THR A 215 -8.16 -0.79 8.84
CA THR A 215 -8.04 -1.45 7.53
C THR A 215 -6.70 -1.12 6.89
N ALA A 216 -6.09 -2.10 6.24
CA ALA A 216 -4.79 -1.89 5.63
C ALA A 216 -4.92 -1.10 4.33
N GLU A 217 -4.00 -0.18 4.05
CA GLU A 217 -3.87 0.43 2.75
C GLU A 217 -3.03 -0.46 1.83
N ILE A 218 -3.48 -0.65 0.59
CA ILE A 218 -2.72 -1.31 -0.48
C ILE A 218 -2.13 -0.23 -1.39
N GLU A 219 -0.84 -0.32 -1.58
CA GLU A 219 -0.08 0.52 -2.49
C GLU A 219 0.56 -0.36 -3.57
N VAL A 220 0.41 0.03 -4.84
CA VAL A 220 1.08 -0.62 -5.96
C VAL A 220 1.89 0.43 -6.70
N ASP A 221 3.20 0.20 -6.81
CA ASP A 221 4.16 1.07 -7.50
C ASP A 221 4.07 2.54 -7.05
N GLY A 222 3.95 2.80 -5.75
CA GLY A 222 3.81 4.17 -5.21
C GLY A 222 2.38 4.70 -5.10
N ALA A 223 1.39 4.03 -5.70
CA ALA A 223 0.02 4.52 -5.79
C ALA A 223 -0.92 3.72 -4.88
N SER A 224 -1.70 4.42 -4.05
CA SER A 224 -2.78 3.80 -3.26
C SER A 224 -3.85 3.23 -4.20
N THR A 225 -4.10 1.93 -4.12
CA THR A 225 -5.03 1.19 -5.01
C THR A 225 -6.29 0.70 -4.31
N GLY A 226 -6.32 0.71 -2.98
CA GLY A 226 -7.49 0.34 -2.20
C GLY A 226 -7.15 -0.06 -0.78
N ASP A 227 -8.09 -0.77 -0.17
CA ASP A 227 -7.98 -1.25 1.20
C ASP A 227 -7.89 -2.78 1.21
N ALA A 228 -7.10 -3.31 2.13
CA ALA A 228 -6.90 -4.72 2.41
C ALA A 228 -7.44 -5.09 3.79
N ASP A 229 -7.86 -6.35 3.90
CA ASP A 229 -8.18 -6.95 5.19
C ASP A 229 -6.88 -7.07 6.02
N VAL A 230 -7.01 -6.84 7.33
CA VAL A 230 -5.96 -7.13 8.32
C VAL A 230 -6.05 -8.58 8.79
N PRO A 231 -4.96 -9.17 9.32
CA PRO A 231 -4.99 -10.52 9.87
C PRO A 231 -6.11 -10.71 10.89
N VAL A 232 -6.69 -11.91 10.95
CA VAL A 232 -7.65 -12.26 12.00
C VAL A 232 -6.98 -12.15 13.37
N PRO A 233 -7.72 -11.73 14.42
CA PRO A 233 -7.18 -11.54 15.77
C PRO A 233 -6.31 -12.70 16.26
N GLU A 234 -6.70 -13.95 16.02
CA GLU A 234 -5.98 -15.13 16.48
C GLU A 234 -4.57 -15.24 15.89
N ALA A 235 -4.41 -14.95 14.59
CA ALA A 235 -3.12 -14.98 13.92
C ALA A 235 -2.21 -13.86 14.46
N TYR A 236 -2.79 -12.66 14.63
CA TYR A 236 -2.08 -11.51 15.18
C TYR A 236 -1.59 -11.76 16.61
N ILE A 237 -2.45 -12.28 17.49
CA ILE A 237 -2.08 -12.61 18.86
C ILE A 237 -1.03 -13.72 18.90
N ALA A 238 -1.10 -14.72 18.03
CA ALA A 238 -0.08 -15.77 17.95
C ALA A 238 1.31 -15.21 17.60
N GLU A 239 1.38 -14.23 16.70
CA GLU A 239 2.63 -13.53 16.36
C GLU A 239 3.17 -12.74 17.56
N LEU A 240 2.31 -12.02 18.28
CA LEU A 240 2.71 -11.32 19.50
C LEU A 240 3.16 -12.29 20.62
N GLN A 241 2.51 -13.44 20.75
CA GLN A 241 2.92 -14.49 21.70
C GLN A 241 4.30 -15.03 21.37
N ALA A 242 4.62 -15.24 20.10
CA ALA A 242 5.94 -15.66 19.65
C ALA A 242 7.03 -14.62 19.98
N LEU A 243 6.66 -13.35 20.07
CA LEU A 243 7.52 -12.24 20.50
C LEU A 243 7.53 -12.03 22.03
N GLY A 244 6.88 -12.91 22.79
CA GLY A 244 6.96 -12.90 24.25
C GLY A 244 5.82 -12.17 24.95
N LEU A 245 4.68 -11.88 24.28
CA LEU A 245 3.52 -11.22 24.91
C LEU A 245 3.07 -11.91 26.22
N ALA A 246 3.12 -13.25 26.26
CA ALA A 246 2.79 -14.02 27.47
C ALA A 246 3.72 -13.75 28.67
N GLY A 247 4.95 -13.31 28.40
CA GLY A 247 6.00 -13.05 29.39
C GLY A 247 6.08 -11.62 29.90
N ALA A 248 5.39 -10.66 29.27
CA ALA A 248 5.44 -9.27 29.73
C ALA A 248 4.84 -9.12 31.15
N ALA A 249 5.33 -8.13 31.90
CA ALA A 249 4.95 -7.90 33.29
C ALA A 249 3.78 -6.91 33.43
N ASP A 250 3.69 -5.93 32.54
CA ASP A 250 2.68 -4.86 32.58
C ASP A 250 2.21 -4.39 31.19
N PRO A 251 1.05 -3.70 31.08
CA PRO A 251 0.49 -3.29 29.78
C PRO A 251 1.43 -2.43 28.93
N LEU A 252 2.40 -1.75 29.54
CA LEU A 252 3.37 -0.94 28.83
C LEU A 252 4.43 -1.82 28.16
N GLU A 253 4.94 -2.85 28.83
CA GLU A 253 5.82 -3.86 28.23
C GLU A 253 5.11 -4.62 27.09
N ALA A 254 3.85 -4.99 27.28
CA ALA A 254 3.04 -5.58 26.21
C ALA A 254 2.89 -4.62 25.00
N ALA A 255 2.75 -3.32 25.24
CA ALA A 255 2.71 -2.33 24.17
C ALA A 255 4.05 -2.20 23.45
N MET A 256 5.17 -2.35 24.16
CA MET A 256 6.51 -2.40 23.53
C MET A 256 6.65 -3.60 22.60
N ILE A 257 6.09 -4.76 22.96
CA ILE A 257 6.06 -5.95 22.08
C ILE A 257 5.24 -5.68 20.81
N VAL A 258 4.11 -4.96 20.92
CA VAL A 258 3.31 -4.56 19.75
C VAL A 258 4.11 -3.60 18.85
N LEU A 259 4.81 -2.63 19.42
CA LEU A 259 5.69 -1.72 18.67
C LEU A 259 6.85 -2.47 18.00
N GLU A 260 7.48 -3.39 18.71
CA GLU A 260 8.55 -4.24 18.16
C GLU A 260 8.04 -5.09 17.00
N HIS A 261 6.86 -5.70 17.16
CA HIS A 261 6.21 -6.47 16.09
C HIS A 261 5.92 -5.60 14.86
N ALA A 262 5.39 -4.38 15.06
CA ALA A 262 5.16 -3.43 13.97
C ALA A 262 6.46 -3.09 13.22
N VAL A 263 7.57 -2.87 13.93
CA VAL A 263 8.88 -2.60 13.30
C VAL A 263 9.44 -3.84 12.60
N ASN A 264 9.38 -5.01 13.25
CA ASN A 264 9.79 -6.29 12.68
C ASN A 264 9.10 -6.56 11.34
N SER A 265 7.82 -6.21 11.22
CA SER A 265 7.06 -6.40 9.99
C SER A 265 7.66 -5.64 8.78
N PHE A 266 8.25 -4.46 9.00
CA PHE A 266 8.96 -3.71 7.96
C PHE A 266 10.31 -4.34 7.61
N GLY A 267 10.99 -4.99 8.55
CA GLY A 267 12.17 -5.79 8.26
C GLY A 267 11.85 -6.98 7.35
N VAL A 268 10.70 -7.63 7.56
CA VAL A 268 10.21 -8.70 6.68
C VAL A 268 9.89 -8.16 5.29
N LEU A 269 9.22 -7.00 5.20
CA LEU A 269 8.95 -6.34 3.92
C LEU A 269 10.25 -5.98 3.19
N GLU A 270 11.22 -5.40 3.89
CA GLU A 270 12.53 -5.06 3.32
C GLU A 270 13.22 -6.29 2.73
N ALA A 271 13.28 -7.39 3.48
CA ALA A 271 13.89 -8.63 3.01
C ALA A 271 13.20 -9.21 1.77
N ASP A 272 11.86 -9.12 1.69
CA ASP A 272 11.10 -9.50 0.49
C ASP A 272 11.48 -8.62 -0.71
N LEU A 273 11.46 -7.30 -0.56
CA LEU A 273 11.80 -6.37 -1.62
C LEU A 273 13.26 -6.51 -2.09
N ALA A 274 14.19 -6.75 -1.16
CA ALA A 274 15.59 -7.04 -1.45
C ALA A 274 15.74 -8.34 -2.25
N SER A 275 15.05 -9.41 -1.84
CA SER A 275 15.03 -10.69 -2.56
C SER A 275 14.53 -10.52 -4.00
N ARG A 276 13.49 -9.70 -4.20
CA ARG A 276 12.96 -9.40 -5.54
C ARG A 276 13.96 -8.61 -6.40
N LEU A 277 14.67 -7.64 -5.83
CA LEU A 277 15.72 -6.92 -6.54
C LEU A 277 16.88 -7.83 -6.93
N ASP A 278 17.29 -8.75 -6.05
CA ASP A 278 18.35 -9.71 -6.36
C ASP A 278 17.93 -10.72 -7.43
N PHE A 279 16.68 -11.20 -7.39
CA PHE A 279 16.12 -12.01 -8.45
C PHE A 279 16.11 -11.27 -9.80
N TRP A 280 15.73 -9.99 -9.79
CA TRP A 280 15.80 -9.14 -10.99
C TRP A 280 17.23 -9.00 -11.50
N ARG A 281 18.23 -8.76 -10.62
CA ARG A 281 19.64 -8.67 -11.00
C ARG A 281 20.16 -9.96 -11.65
N LEU A 282 19.82 -11.11 -11.08
CA LEU A 282 20.19 -12.42 -11.63
C LEU A 282 19.58 -12.65 -13.01
N THR A 283 18.33 -12.25 -13.20
CA THR A 283 17.62 -12.35 -14.48
C THR A 283 18.24 -11.41 -15.52
N PHE A 284 18.51 -10.16 -15.13
CA PHE A 284 19.12 -9.14 -15.96
C PHE A 284 20.54 -9.54 -16.42
N ALA A 285 21.34 -10.15 -15.53
CA ALA A 285 22.67 -10.64 -15.87
C ALA A 285 22.66 -11.76 -16.92
N ARG A 286 21.64 -12.64 -16.91
CA ARG A 286 21.49 -13.72 -17.89
C ARG A 286 20.94 -13.24 -19.23
N LYS A 287 19.94 -12.35 -19.17
CA LYS A 287 19.28 -11.79 -20.33
C LYS A 287 18.95 -10.33 -20.01
N PRO A 288 19.72 -9.36 -20.51
CA PRO A 288 19.49 -7.95 -20.22
C PRO A 288 18.18 -7.48 -20.87
N SER A 289 17.08 -7.72 -20.14
CA SER A 289 15.71 -7.34 -20.46
C SER A 289 15.46 -5.94 -19.89
N PRO A 290 14.80 -5.04 -20.62
CA PRO A 290 14.48 -3.69 -20.17
C PRO A 290 13.29 -3.66 -19.18
N GLU A 291 13.12 -4.68 -18.35
CA GLU A 291 12.04 -4.73 -17.37
C GLU A 291 12.31 -3.72 -16.25
N ARG A 292 11.74 -2.53 -16.44
CA ARG A 292 11.87 -1.37 -15.53
C ARG A 292 10.82 -1.36 -14.43
N GLY A 293 9.73 -2.13 -14.60
CA GLY A 293 8.55 -2.08 -13.71
C GLY A 293 8.92 -2.19 -12.25
N LEU A 294 9.69 -3.23 -11.89
CA LEU A 294 10.07 -3.48 -10.50
C LEU A 294 10.90 -2.33 -9.93
N LEU A 295 11.89 -1.85 -10.69
CA LEU A 295 12.79 -0.79 -10.23
C LEU A 295 12.06 0.54 -10.03
N VAL A 296 11.16 0.87 -10.95
CA VAL A 296 10.29 2.05 -10.84
C VAL A 296 9.34 1.90 -9.65
N GLY A 297 8.73 0.73 -9.49
CA GLY A 297 7.86 0.42 -8.36
C GLY A 297 8.57 0.53 -7.01
N LEU A 298 9.80 0.04 -6.91
CA LEU A 298 10.64 0.17 -5.72
C LEU A 298 10.94 1.64 -5.42
N GLN A 299 11.37 2.42 -6.42
CA GLN A 299 11.64 3.84 -6.24
C GLN A 299 10.40 4.64 -5.81
N ALA A 300 9.22 4.25 -6.31
CA ALA A 300 7.97 4.92 -6.00
C ALA A 300 7.43 4.54 -4.60
N SER A 301 7.63 3.28 -4.17
CA SER A 301 7.03 2.76 -2.92
C SER A 301 7.91 2.97 -1.68
N LEU A 302 9.24 2.89 -1.82
CA LEU A 302 10.17 3.02 -0.70
C LEU A 302 10.07 4.33 0.09
N PRO A 303 9.80 5.50 -0.52
CA PRO A 303 9.54 6.74 0.23
C PRO A 303 8.35 6.62 1.19
N ASN A 304 7.27 5.97 0.77
CA ASN A 304 6.06 5.80 1.58
C ASN A 304 6.30 4.84 2.75
N VAL A 305 7.05 3.76 2.51
CA VAL A 305 7.50 2.82 3.56
C VAL A 305 8.41 3.53 4.56
N THR A 306 9.36 4.31 4.06
CA THR A 306 10.30 5.09 4.88
C THR A 306 9.57 6.11 5.74
N GLN A 307 8.60 6.83 5.17
CA GLN A 307 7.78 7.82 5.88
C GLN A 307 6.97 7.19 7.01
N ALA A 308 6.43 5.98 6.80
CA ALA A 308 5.65 5.27 7.81
C ALA A 308 6.48 4.91 9.07
N LEU A 309 7.80 4.71 8.92
CA LEU A 309 8.73 4.40 10.01
C LEU A 309 9.32 5.65 10.71
N GLN A 310 9.32 6.83 10.06
CA GLN A 310 9.99 8.02 10.61
C GLN A 310 9.50 8.42 12.02
N PRO A 311 8.21 8.36 12.37
CA PRO A 311 7.74 8.81 13.69
C PRO A 311 8.34 8.02 14.86
N LEU A 312 8.72 6.77 14.65
CA LEU A 312 9.36 5.92 15.67
C LEU A 312 10.79 6.38 16.02
N ARG A 313 11.44 7.17 15.16
CA ARG A 313 12.76 7.77 15.45
C ARG A 313 12.65 8.99 16.36
N HIS A 314 11.48 9.63 16.39
CA HIS A 314 11.33 10.91 17.05
C HIS A 314 11.55 10.75 18.57
N PRO A 315 12.17 11.72 19.26
CA PRO A 315 12.38 11.65 20.71
C PRO A 315 11.07 11.45 21.51
N SER A 316 9.91 11.80 20.93
CA SER A 316 8.60 11.54 21.53
C SER A 316 8.30 10.05 21.70
N ALA A 317 8.80 9.16 20.84
CA ALA A 317 8.60 7.72 20.97
C ALA A 317 9.35 7.16 22.19
N LEU A 318 10.62 7.56 22.38
CA LEU A 318 11.38 7.24 23.58
C LEU A 318 10.76 7.86 24.83
N ALA A 319 10.37 9.14 24.74
CA ALA A 319 9.72 9.83 25.83
C ALA A 319 8.39 9.17 26.19
N TRP A 320 7.65 8.62 25.23
CA TRP A 320 6.38 7.91 25.44
C TRP A 320 6.56 6.64 26.26
N ALA A 321 7.60 5.84 25.98
CA ALA A 321 7.93 4.62 26.74
C ALA A 321 8.34 4.93 28.19
N GLY A 322 9.00 6.07 28.42
CA GLY A 322 9.45 6.48 29.77
C GLY A 322 10.65 5.68 30.27
N PHE A 323 11.08 5.97 31.50
CA PHE A 323 12.31 5.39 32.06
C PHE A 323 12.24 3.88 32.29
N GLU A 324 11.06 3.35 32.63
CA GLU A 324 10.85 1.93 32.92
C GLU A 324 11.13 1.02 31.72
N GLN A 325 10.87 1.52 30.50
CA GLN A 325 11.01 0.79 29.24
C GLN A 325 12.05 1.45 28.32
N GLU A 326 13.01 2.20 28.89
CA GLU A 326 13.97 2.97 28.10
C GLU A 326 14.88 2.05 27.26
N ARG A 327 15.22 0.86 27.78
CA ARG A 327 16.09 -0.09 27.10
C ARG A 327 15.38 -0.70 25.88
N GLU A 328 14.14 -1.12 26.06
CA GLU A 328 13.27 -1.71 25.05
C GLU A 328 12.96 -0.65 23.98
N ALA A 329 12.64 0.58 24.38
CA ALA A 329 12.41 1.68 23.45
C ALA A 329 13.66 2.05 22.63
N LYS A 330 14.85 2.01 23.24
CA LYS A 330 16.12 2.14 22.50
C LYS A 330 16.31 0.99 21.53
N HIS A 331 16.00 -0.24 21.93
CA HIS A 331 16.10 -1.41 21.05
C HIS A 331 15.21 -1.27 19.82
N VAL A 332 13.93 -0.91 20.01
CA VAL A 332 12.98 -0.64 18.92
C VAL A 332 13.49 0.48 18.02
N ARG A 333 13.97 1.59 18.59
CA ARG A 333 14.54 2.70 17.81
C ARG A 333 15.77 2.26 16.99
N ASP A 334 16.70 1.54 17.60
CA ASP A 334 17.91 1.07 16.92
C ASP A 334 17.57 0.06 15.80
N GLN A 335 16.47 -0.69 15.95
CA GLN A 335 15.92 -1.52 14.88
C GLN A 335 15.28 -0.69 13.76
N VAL A 336 14.55 0.38 14.09
CA VAL A 336 14.01 1.31 13.10
C VAL A 336 15.14 1.94 12.28
N GLU A 337 16.21 2.41 12.92
CA GLU A 337 17.38 2.97 12.21
C GLU A 337 17.99 1.94 11.24
N ARG A 338 18.23 0.71 11.71
CA ARG A 338 18.76 -0.37 10.84
C ARG A 338 17.84 -0.67 9.65
N THR A 339 16.53 -0.70 9.88
CA THR A 339 15.54 -0.96 8.83
C THR A 339 15.50 0.18 7.82
N LEU A 340 15.59 1.43 8.29
CA LEU A 340 15.64 2.62 7.44
C LEU A 340 16.91 2.68 6.59
N GLU A 341 18.07 2.37 7.17
CA GLU A 341 19.34 2.27 6.44
C GLU A 341 19.25 1.18 5.35
N ALA A 342 18.66 0.03 5.65
CA ALA A 342 18.45 -1.05 4.69
C ALA A 342 17.51 -0.63 3.54
N LEU A 343 16.38 0.00 3.84
CA LEU A 343 15.45 0.54 2.84
C LEU A 343 16.10 1.63 1.97
N GLN A 344 16.94 2.50 2.54
CA GLN A 344 17.70 3.50 1.79
C GLN A 344 18.74 2.85 0.86
N ALA A 345 19.47 1.86 1.35
CA ALA A 345 20.42 1.09 0.54
C ALA A 345 19.72 0.37 -0.61
N LEU A 346 18.54 -0.21 -0.35
CA LEU A 346 17.69 -0.84 -1.36
C LEU A 346 17.21 0.18 -2.42
N GLY A 347 16.79 1.37 -2.00
CA GLY A 347 16.42 2.46 -2.90
C GLY A 347 17.57 2.94 -3.77
N GLY A 348 18.77 3.09 -3.20
CA GLY A 348 19.99 3.42 -3.92
C GLY A 348 20.36 2.34 -4.95
N ALA A 349 20.29 1.08 -4.55
CA ALA A 349 20.51 -0.06 -5.41
C ALA A 349 19.53 -0.13 -6.60
N ALA A 350 18.24 0.12 -6.35
CA ALA A 350 17.22 0.19 -7.40
C ALA A 350 17.46 1.36 -8.36
N ALA A 351 17.87 2.53 -7.84
CA ALA A 351 18.21 3.70 -8.64
C ALA A 351 19.41 3.46 -9.56
N SER A 352 20.49 2.88 -9.04
CA SER A 352 21.66 2.52 -9.84
C SER A 352 21.30 1.48 -10.92
N ALA A 353 20.50 0.48 -10.57
CA ALA A 353 20.00 -0.51 -11.53
C ALA A 353 19.16 0.14 -12.64
N LEU A 354 18.29 1.09 -12.30
CA LEU A 354 17.44 1.78 -13.28
C LEU A 354 18.27 2.62 -14.25
N SER A 355 19.30 3.31 -13.73
CA SER A 355 20.25 4.07 -14.55
C SER A 355 21.00 3.16 -15.55
N LEU A 356 21.44 1.97 -15.11
CA LEU A 356 22.08 0.99 -15.97
C LEU A 356 21.16 0.51 -17.10
N VAL A 357 19.89 0.24 -16.77
CA VAL A 357 18.87 -0.16 -17.77
C VAL A 357 18.66 0.95 -18.80
N ASP A 358 18.58 2.20 -18.35
CA ASP A 358 18.39 3.35 -19.23
C ASP A 358 19.61 3.59 -20.14
N GLN A 359 20.83 3.39 -19.62
CA GLN A 359 22.06 3.44 -20.42
C GLN A 359 22.09 2.36 -21.51
N LEU A 360 21.86 1.08 -21.17
CA LEU A 360 21.85 0.00 -22.16
C LEU A 360 20.78 0.21 -23.23
N ARG A 361 19.64 0.82 -22.86
CA ARG A 361 18.58 1.16 -23.81
C ARG A 361 19.02 2.27 -24.76
N ALA A 362 19.72 3.29 -24.26
CA ALA A 362 20.26 4.36 -25.08
C ALA A 362 21.32 3.82 -26.07
N GLU A 363 22.22 2.95 -25.60
CA GLU A 363 23.25 2.31 -26.44
C GLU A 363 22.61 1.46 -27.55
N ARG A 364 21.65 0.58 -27.22
CA ARG A 364 20.91 -0.21 -28.22
C ARG A 364 20.15 0.66 -29.22
N TYR A 365 19.61 1.79 -28.77
CA TYR A 365 18.90 2.72 -29.65
C TYR A 365 19.87 3.42 -30.61
N GLN A 366 21.02 3.88 -30.11
CA GLN A 366 22.09 4.46 -30.93
C GLN A 366 22.65 3.46 -31.93
N GLU A 367 22.86 2.20 -31.54
CA GLU A 367 23.33 1.13 -32.44
C GLU A 367 22.31 0.86 -33.55
N ARG A 368 21.01 0.84 -33.23
CA ARG A 368 19.93 0.71 -34.22
C ARG A 368 19.87 1.91 -35.16
N LEU A 369 19.99 3.13 -34.63
CA LEU A 369 20.04 4.34 -35.45
C LEU A 369 21.28 4.38 -36.35
N ALA A 370 22.44 3.99 -35.84
CA ALA A 370 23.68 3.90 -36.61
C ALA A 370 23.55 2.84 -37.70
N THR A 371 22.93 1.70 -37.38
CA THR A 371 22.64 0.65 -38.37
C THR A 371 21.69 1.17 -39.45
N LEU A 372 20.56 1.78 -39.06
CA LEU A 372 19.60 2.38 -40.01
C LEU A 372 20.24 3.48 -40.87
N ALA A 373 21.03 4.36 -40.25
CA ALA A 373 21.78 5.39 -40.96
C ALA A 373 22.76 4.76 -41.95
N ALA A 374 23.52 3.73 -41.55
CA ALA A 374 24.42 3.01 -42.45
C ALA A 374 23.67 2.33 -43.60
N VAL A 375 22.48 1.76 -43.35
CA VAL A 375 21.62 1.16 -44.40
C VAL A 375 21.14 2.21 -45.39
N LEU A 376 20.72 3.38 -44.90
CA LEU A 376 20.04 4.40 -45.69
C LEU A 376 21.00 5.40 -46.36
N LEU A 377 22.22 5.55 -45.83
CA LEU A 377 23.20 6.53 -46.33
C LEU A 377 23.72 6.14 -47.71
N ALA A 378 24.02 4.86 -47.95
CA ALA A 378 24.49 4.43 -49.27
C ALA A 378 23.42 4.58 -50.37
N PRO A 379 22.18 4.08 -50.22
CA PRO A 379 21.09 4.34 -51.17
C PRO A 379 20.74 5.83 -51.31
N GLY A 380 20.75 6.58 -50.20
CA GLY A 380 20.48 8.02 -50.21
C GLY A 380 21.54 8.81 -50.98
N LEU A 381 22.81 8.45 -50.84
CA LEU A 381 23.91 9.07 -51.58
C LEU A 381 23.85 8.72 -53.06
N VAL A 382 23.54 7.46 -53.41
CA VAL A 382 23.30 7.06 -54.80
C VAL A 382 22.13 7.88 -55.39
N ALA A 383 20.99 7.93 -54.72
CA ALA A 383 19.85 8.73 -55.17
C ALA A 383 20.19 10.22 -55.31
N ALA A 384 21.00 10.79 -54.42
CA ALA A 384 21.42 12.19 -54.49
C ALA A 384 22.40 12.48 -55.63
N VAL A 385 23.40 11.61 -55.87
CA VAL A 385 24.39 11.78 -56.94
C VAL A 385 23.72 11.69 -58.32
N PHE A 386 22.83 10.71 -58.50
CA PHE A 386 22.15 10.55 -59.78
C PHE A 386 20.95 11.50 -59.93
N GLY A 387 20.31 11.92 -58.83
CA GLY A 387 19.25 12.93 -58.85
C GLY A 387 19.76 14.35 -59.10
N SER A 388 20.98 14.70 -58.68
CA SER A 388 21.57 16.04 -58.90
C SER A 388 22.14 16.23 -60.30
N ASN A 389 22.56 15.16 -60.97
CA ASN A 389 23.05 15.18 -62.36
C ASN A 389 21.97 14.89 -63.40
N ALA A 390 20.71 14.82 -63.00
CA ALA A 390 19.57 14.65 -63.88
C ALA A 390 19.27 15.94 -64.66
N ASN A 391 20.16 16.31 -65.60
CA ASN A 391 19.71 16.86 -66.87
C ASN A 391 19.21 15.66 -67.69
N LEU A 392 18.06 15.10 -67.30
CA LEU A 392 17.39 13.93 -67.91
C LEU A 392 16.85 14.27 -69.30
N GLN A 393 17.73 14.71 -70.20
CA GLN A 393 17.46 14.81 -71.61
C GLN A 393 18.31 13.74 -72.31
N ASP A 394 17.64 12.63 -72.64
CA ASP A 394 17.90 11.71 -73.76
C ASP A 394 18.49 10.30 -73.55
N ASP A 395 18.89 9.83 -72.35
CA ASP A 395 19.36 8.44 -72.22
C ASP A 395 18.58 7.55 -71.21
N TRP A 396 17.78 6.64 -71.76
CA TRP A 396 16.94 5.69 -71.01
C TRP A 396 17.76 4.62 -70.26
N LEU A 397 18.99 4.40 -70.70
CA LEU A 397 19.93 3.46 -70.08
C LEU A 397 20.33 3.91 -68.68
N ASP A 398 20.57 5.21 -68.48
CA ASP A 398 20.90 5.76 -67.16
C ASP A 398 19.74 5.62 -66.18
N LEU A 399 18.49 5.81 -66.67
CA LEU A 399 17.29 5.58 -65.88
C LEU A 399 17.16 4.10 -65.49
N LEU A 400 17.45 3.17 -66.41
CA LEU A 400 17.34 1.74 -66.14
C LEU A 400 18.44 1.22 -65.20
N VAL A 401 19.67 1.74 -65.34
CA VAL A 401 20.78 1.46 -64.40
C VAL A 401 20.43 1.99 -63.01
N LEU A 402 19.85 3.19 -62.90
CA LEU A 402 19.39 3.72 -61.63
C LEU A 402 18.31 2.84 -60.98
N LEU A 403 17.31 2.43 -61.78
CA LEU A 403 16.19 1.60 -61.33
C LEU A 403 16.61 0.20 -60.90
N LEU A 404 17.71 -0.34 -61.44
CA LEU A 404 18.28 -1.63 -61.03
C LEU A 404 19.30 -1.51 -59.89
N ALA A 405 20.09 -0.44 -59.85
CA ALA A 405 21.09 -0.21 -58.83
C ALA A 405 20.47 0.08 -57.45
N MET A 406 19.34 0.80 -57.40
CA MET A 406 18.64 1.06 -56.13
C MET A 406 18.16 -0.21 -55.41
N PRO A 407 17.37 -1.12 -56.03
CA PRO A 407 16.97 -2.35 -55.37
C PRO A 407 18.15 -3.30 -55.16
N GLY A 408 19.13 -3.35 -56.07
CA GLY A 408 20.32 -4.19 -55.93
C GLY A 408 21.17 -3.81 -54.71
N THR A 409 21.42 -2.51 -54.52
CA THR A 409 22.13 -2.00 -53.34
C THR A 409 21.32 -2.20 -52.06
N ALA A 410 20.00 -1.96 -52.08
CA ALA A 410 19.14 -2.22 -50.93
C ALA A 410 19.13 -3.70 -50.51
N ILE A 411 19.06 -4.62 -51.47
CA ILE A 411 19.09 -6.07 -51.22
C ILE A 411 20.46 -6.52 -50.69
N LEU A 412 21.55 -6.02 -51.26
CA LEU A 412 22.91 -6.35 -50.80
C LEU A 412 23.19 -5.79 -49.39
N SER A 413 22.75 -4.56 -49.11
CA SER A 413 22.81 -3.99 -47.76
C SER A 413 21.98 -4.79 -46.78
N TYR A 414 20.75 -5.17 -47.14
CA TYR A 414 19.89 -6.02 -46.29
C TYR A 414 20.52 -7.39 -46.02
N LEU A 415 21.09 -8.05 -47.04
CA LEU A 415 21.72 -9.36 -46.89
C LEU A 415 22.99 -9.30 -46.03
N GLY A 416 23.84 -8.28 -46.22
CA GLY A 416 25.03 -8.07 -45.39
C GLY A 416 24.67 -7.87 -43.92
N ILE A 417 23.60 -7.12 -43.67
CA ILE A 417 23.11 -6.83 -42.32
C ILE A 417 22.46 -8.07 -41.68
N SER A 418 21.63 -8.81 -42.43
CA SER A 418 21.02 -10.04 -41.92
C SER A 418 22.04 -11.11 -41.52
N ARG A 419 23.20 -11.15 -42.19
CA ARG A 419 24.32 -12.02 -41.83
C ARG A 419 25.08 -11.53 -40.60
N LEU A 420 25.25 -10.22 -40.45
CA LEU A 420 25.85 -9.61 -39.25
C LEU A 420 25.00 -9.88 -38.00
N PHE A 421 23.68 -9.76 -38.10
CA PHE A 421 22.79 -10.04 -36.97
C PHE A 421 22.72 -11.53 -36.61
N ARG A 422 22.76 -12.45 -37.59
CA ARG A 422 22.84 -13.90 -37.31
C ARG A 422 24.15 -14.36 -36.68
N ALA A 423 25.18 -13.52 -36.67
CA ALA A 423 26.46 -13.82 -36.03
C ALA A 423 26.60 -13.19 -34.63
N ALA A 424 25.67 -12.30 -34.25
CA ALA A 424 25.67 -11.59 -32.98
C ALA A 424 24.63 -12.16 -31.98
N ASP A 425 23.61 -12.86 -32.46
CA ASP A 425 22.79 -13.81 -31.68
C ASP A 425 23.51 -15.17 -31.57
#